data_AF-A0A352XR48-F1
#
_entry.id   AF-A0A352XR48-F1
#
_cell.length_a   1.000
_cell.length_b   1.000
_cell.length_c   1.000
_cell.angle_alpha   90.00
_cell.angle_beta   90.00
_cell.angle_gamma   90.00
#
_symmetry.space_group_name_H-M   'P 1'
#
loop_
_entity.id
_entity.type
_entity.pdbx_description
1 polymer ?
#
loop_
_entity_poly.entity_id
_entity_poly.type
_entity_poly.pdbx_seq_one_letter_code
_entity_poly.pdbx_strand_id
1 'polypeptide(L)' 'MQPVASLAIVQAWQEAANSQNIDRLLELSDPNIEVVGPRGSGFGYQLLRDWIARAGLTLETLR' A
#
# COMPACT_ATOMS: atom_id res chain seq x y z
N MET A 1 6.82 -14.70 -20.18
CA MET A 1 6.23 -13.37 -20.00
C MET A 1 5.01 -13.49 -19.09
N GLN A 2 5.10 -12.99 -17.85
CA GLN A 2 3.90 -12.55 -17.12
C GLN A 2 4.18 -11.17 -16.49
N PRO A 3 4.08 -10.07 -17.26
CA PRO A 3 4.29 -8.72 -16.74
C PRO A 3 2.99 -7.93 -16.47
N VAL A 4 1.82 -8.51 -16.75
CA VAL A 4 0.53 -7.78 -16.67
C VAL A 4 -0.07 -7.77 -15.27
N ALA A 5 0.18 -8.80 -14.45
CA ALA A 5 -0.44 -8.92 -13.12
C ALA A 5 0.15 -7.95 -12.09
N SER A 6 1.48 -7.79 -12.04
CA SER A 6 2.13 -6.99 -10.99
C SER A 6 1.82 -5.49 -11.11
N LEU A 7 1.79 -4.95 -12.34
CA LEU A 7 1.43 -3.53 -12.54
C LEU A 7 -0.04 -3.26 -12.15
N ALA A 8 -0.95 -4.16 -12.52
CA ALA A 8 -2.36 -4.04 -12.15
C ALA A 8 -2.56 -4.09 -10.63
N ILE A 9 -1.82 -4.95 -9.92
CA ILE A 9 -1.85 -5.01 -8.45
C ILE A 9 -1.36 -3.70 -7.84
N VAL A 10 -0.23 -3.15 -8.33
CA VAL A 10 0.31 -1.88 -7.83
C VAL A 10 -0.66 -0.72 -8.06
N GLN A 11 -1.31 -0.67 -9.24
CA GLN A 11 -2.31 0.35 -9.54
C GLN A 11 -3.54 0.24 -8.63
N ALA A 12 -4.05 -0.97 -8.42
CA ALA A 12 -5.16 -1.20 -7.50
C ALA A 12 -4.79 -0.86 -6.04
N TRP A 13 -3.55 -1.15 -5.63
CA TRP A 13 -3.05 -0.79 -4.30
C TRP A 13 -2.94 0.74 -4.14
N GLN A 14 -2.44 1.44 -5.16
CA GLN A 14 -2.37 2.90 -5.18
C GLN A 14 -3.75 3.54 -5.08
N GLU A 15 -4.73 3.04 -5.83
CA GLU A 15 -6.11 3.53 -5.80
C GLU A 15 -6.77 3.30 -4.44
N ALA A 16 -6.56 2.11 -3.84
CA ALA A 16 -7.04 1.81 -2.50
C ALA A 16 -6.40 2.73 -1.44
N ALA A 17 -5.10 3.02 -1.54
CA ALA A 17 -4.42 3.96 -0.66
C ALA A 17 -4.98 5.38 -0.78
N ASN A 18 -5.12 5.89 -2.01
CA ASN A 18 -5.61 7.24 -2.27
C ASN A 18 -7.07 7.45 -1.85
N SER A 19 -7.90 6.40 -1.93
CA SER A 19 -9.30 6.42 -1.48
C SER A 19 -9.47 6.06 0.00
N GLN A 20 -8.38 5.80 0.73
CA GLN A 20 -8.38 5.30 2.11
C GLN A 20 -9.23 4.01 2.29
N ASN A 21 -9.33 3.18 1.25
CA ASN A 21 -10.00 1.88 1.31
C ASN A 21 -9.08 0.86 2.00
N ILE A 22 -9.15 0.84 3.33
CA ILE A 22 -8.31 0.00 4.18
C ILE A 22 -8.53 -1.48 3.90
N ASP A 23 -9.77 -1.94 3.78
CA ASP A 23 -10.06 -3.35 3.57
C ASP A 23 -9.44 -3.85 2.26
N ARG A 24 -9.56 -3.05 1.20
CA ARG A 24 -8.95 -3.39 -0.10
C ARG A 24 -7.42 -3.40 -0.04
N LEU A 25 -6.82 -2.47 0.70
CA LEU A 25 -5.37 -2.45 0.90
C LEU A 25 -4.86 -3.72 1.58
N LEU A 26 -5.59 -4.22 2.58
CA LEU A 26 -5.22 -5.43 3.31
C LEU A 26 -5.35 -6.67 2.43
N GLU A 27 -6.41 -6.78 1.64
CA GLU A 27 -6.58 -7.85 0.66
C GLU A 27 -5.44 -7.91 -0.37
N LEU A 28 -4.92 -6.76 -0.76
CA LEU A 28 -3.84 -6.63 -1.74
C LEU A 28 -2.44 -6.76 -1.13
N SER A 29 -2.34 -6.87 0.20
CA SER A 29 -1.07 -6.85 0.93
C SER A 29 -0.79 -8.18 1.61
N ASP A 30 0.47 -8.58 1.65
CA ASP A 30 0.91 -9.68 2.49
C ASP A 30 0.60 -9.39 3.98
N PRO A 31 0.13 -10.36 4.79
CA PRO A 31 -0.09 -10.17 6.23
C PRO A 31 1.11 -9.64 7.00
N ASN A 32 2.32 -9.89 6.51
CA ASN A 32 3.59 -9.38 7.03
C ASN A 32 4.18 -8.26 6.16
N ILE A 33 3.34 -7.45 5.50
CA ILE A 33 3.78 -6.29 4.70
C ILE A 33 4.74 -5.39 5.49
N GLU A 34 5.87 -5.05 4.88
CA GLU A 34 6.81 -4.08 5.42
C GLU A 34 6.44 -2.66 4.97
N VAL A 35 6.43 -1.71 5.91
CA VAL A 35 6.32 -0.29 5.61
C VAL A 35 7.62 0.39 6.05
N VAL A 36 8.37 0.92 5.09
CA VAL A 36 9.67 1.57 5.30
C VAL A 36 9.50 3.09 5.27
N GLY A 37 10.11 3.80 6.23
CA GLY A 37 10.14 5.25 6.25
C GLY A 37 11.43 5.83 6.88
N PRO A 38 11.52 7.16 7.02
CA PRO A 38 12.73 7.82 7.52
C PRO A 38 13.16 7.44 8.94
N ARG A 39 12.27 6.81 9.71
CA ARG A 39 12.51 6.39 11.10
C ARG A 39 12.78 4.88 11.23
N GLY A 40 12.99 4.19 10.10
CA GLY A 40 13.12 2.74 10.03
C GLY A 40 11.90 2.08 9.39
N SER A 41 11.85 0.75 9.48
CA SER A 41 10.74 -0.06 8.97
C SER A 41 9.99 -0.78 10.08
N GLY A 42 8.79 -1.23 9.76
CA GLY A 42 8.02 -2.14 10.58
C GLY A 42 7.12 -2.99 9.71
N PHE A 43 6.39 -3.92 10.33
CA PHE A 43 5.64 -4.95 9.61
C PHE A 43 4.19 -5.04 10.05
N GLY A 44 3.36 -5.55 9.13
CA GLY A 44 2.04 -6.07 9.41
C GLY A 44 0.90 -5.07 9.19
N TYR A 45 -0.30 -5.64 9.16
CA TYR A 45 -1.53 -4.91 8.85
C TYR A 45 -1.86 -3.78 9.82
N GLN A 46 -1.51 -3.89 11.11
CA GLN A 46 -1.74 -2.79 12.04
C GLN A 46 -0.92 -1.56 11.64
N LEU A 47 0.35 -1.77 11.29
CA LEU A 47 1.21 -0.69 10.83
C LEU A 47 0.70 -0.06 9.54
N LEU A 48 0.21 -0.88 8.59
CA LEU A 48 -0.36 -0.36 7.34
C LEU A 48 -1.59 0.52 7.60
N ARG A 49 -2.49 0.09 8.49
CA ARG A 49 -3.67 0.88 8.92
C ARG A 49 -3.26 2.22 9.50
N ASP A 50 -2.35 2.19 10.47
CA ASP A 50 -1.89 3.39 11.17
C ASP A 50 -1.20 4.36 10.22
N TRP A 51 -0.43 3.82 9.25
CA TRP A 51 0.22 4.62 8.22
C TRP A 51 -0.79 5.31 7.30
N ILE A 52 -1.77 4.60 6.75
CA ILE A 52 -2.77 5.23 5.87
C ILE A 52 -3.61 6.28 6.61
N ALA A 53 -3.99 6.00 7.86
CA ALA A 53 -4.78 6.92 8.67
C ALA A 53 -4.05 8.25 8.96
N ARG A 54 -2.72 8.20 9.16
CA ARG A 54 -1.91 9.38 9.47
C ARG A 54 -1.34 10.10 8.25
N ALA A 55 -1.19 9.41 7.12
CA ALA A 55 -0.29 9.89 6.08
C ALA A 55 -0.87 10.99 5.21
N GLY A 56 -2.21 11.14 5.14
CA GLY A 56 -2.86 12.20 4.35
C GLY A 56 -2.32 12.30 2.93
N LEU A 57 -1.98 11.14 2.34
CA LEU A 57 -1.15 11.06 1.14
C LEU A 57 -2.01 10.89 -0.12
N THR A 58 -1.49 11.44 -1.21
CA THR A 58 -1.93 11.15 -2.57
C THR A 58 -0.72 10.60 -3.31
N LEU A 59 -0.77 9.34 -3.70
CA LEU A 59 0.27 8.64 -4.44
C LEU A 59 0.05 8.83 -5.93
N GLU A 60 1.15 9.09 -6.64
CA GLU A 60 1.18 9.18 -8.10
C GLU A 60 2.32 8.29 -8.63
N THR A 61 2.02 7.49 -9.64
CA THR A 61 3.03 6.72 -10.37
C THR A 61 3.70 7.65 -11.38
N LEU A 62 4.99 7.92 -11.18
CA LEU A 62 5.81 8.64 -12.17
C LEU A 62 6.09 7.72 -13.36
N ARG A 63 5.96 8.24 -14.58
CA ARG A 63 6.23 7.53 -15.83
C ARG A 63 7.31 8.22 -16.63
#